data_AF-A0A967CSI9-F1
#
_entry.id   AF-A0A967CSI9-F1
#
_cell.length_a   1.000
_cell.length_b   1.000
_cell.length_c   1.000
_cell.angle_alpha   90.00
_cell.angle_beta   90.00
_cell.angle_gamma   90.00
#
_symmetry.space_group_name_H-M   'P 1'
#
loop_
_entity.id
_entity.type
_entity.pdbx_description
1 polymer ?
#
loop_
_entity_poly.entity_id
_entity_poly.type
_entity_poly.pdbx_seq_one_letter_code
_entity_poly.pdbx_strand_id
1 'polypeptide(L)'
;MWPEIVLPDISTLDLPADTMAFLLEGLDEGDGSAALHLAGVRLYSLGKTDQEVLSILANSYAMDVAMRHRGDDELRAKQYLWTEQCVKAKPKATTHAETNAMFDDLGPPGKYRASTGAVLEVGKVERFQVEQASDFFVRRKQTWLCKGVVPSATLGVLYGASGSGKTFIAFDLMAALARGIDWRGHKVPQKAQVLWIAAEGVEDMRKRGLGYCQHAGITPESFGMQFIGDSPNLLEVADVNALMAQISKRGQFEIIVIDTLAQVMPGGNENSGEDMGKVLGYCRAISRATGAMVILIHHSGKDASKGARGWSGLRAASDFEIEVIRADDDRVATVTKMK
;
A
#
# COMPACT_ATOMS: atom_id res chain seq x y z
N MET A 1 25.35 -5.67 43.24
CA MET A 1 25.16 -6.95 42.52
C MET A 1 24.62 -6.56 41.15
N TRP A 2 25.44 -6.67 40.10
CA TRP A 2 24.97 -6.40 38.74
C TRP A 2 23.91 -7.47 38.41
N PRO A 3 22.74 -7.12 37.85
CA PRO A 3 21.75 -8.12 37.49
C PRO A 3 22.39 -9.12 36.52
N GLU A 4 22.24 -10.42 36.80
CA GLU A 4 22.63 -11.48 35.86
C GLU A 4 21.90 -11.24 34.54
N ILE A 5 22.65 -10.91 33.51
CA ILE A 5 22.13 -10.74 32.15
C ILE A 5 21.79 -12.14 31.66
N VAL A 6 20.52 -12.52 31.72
CA VAL A 6 20.01 -13.71 31.04
C VAL A 6 20.10 -13.42 29.55
N LEU A 7 21.08 -14.03 28.88
CA LEU A 7 21.23 -13.93 27.43
C LEU A 7 20.00 -14.57 26.76
N PRO A 8 19.39 -13.92 25.75
CA PRO A 8 18.29 -14.53 25.01
C PRO A 8 18.78 -15.81 24.33
N ASP A 9 18.04 -16.92 24.48
CA ASP A 9 18.30 -18.12 23.70
C ASP A 9 17.99 -17.82 22.22
N ILE A 10 19.04 -17.77 21.40
CA ILE A 10 18.95 -17.43 19.99
C ILE A 10 17.98 -18.38 19.27
N SER A 11 17.93 -19.66 19.67
CA SER A 11 17.06 -20.67 19.05
C SER A 11 15.56 -20.40 19.24
N THR A 12 15.20 -19.53 20.18
CA THR A 12 13.81 -19.14 20.49
C THR A 12 13.36 -17.87 19.76
N LEU A 13 14.26 -17.21 19.02
CA LEU A 13 13.95 -16.00 18.28
C LEU A 13 13.25 -16.32 16.95
N ASP A 14 12.22 -15.55 16.61
CA ASP A 14 11.49 -15.65 15.34
C ASP A 14 12.29 -15.01 14.19
N LEU A 15 13.43 -15.62 13.86
CA LEU A 15 14.33 -15.19 12.79
C LEU A 15 14.23 -16.14 11.59
N PRO A 16 14.37 -15.63 10.34
CA PRO A 16 14.39 -16.49 9.17
C PRO A 16 15.55 -17.50 9.21
N ALA A 17 15.34 -18.66 8.56
CA ALA A 17 16.23 -19.83 8.66
C ALA A 17 17.69 -19.54 8.26
N ASP A 18 17.92 -18.67 7.30
CA ASP A 18 19.25 -18.20 6.86
C ASP A 18 19.97 -17.40 7.96
N THR A 19 19.27 -16.52 8.69
CA THR A 19 19.87 -15.79 9.84
C THR A 19 20.08 -16.71 11.03
N MET A 20 19.18 -17.66 11.28
CA MET A 20 19.36 -18.65 12.34
C MET A 20 20.57 -19.52 12.08
N ALA A 21 20.70 -20.04 10.85
CA ALA A 21 21.85 -20.82 10.43
C ALA A 21 23.17 -20.02 10.51
N PHE A 22 23.15 -18.74 10.15
CA PHE A 22 24.31 -17.86 10.33
C PHE A 22 24.67 -17.68 11.82
N LEU A 23 23.72 -17.32 12.68
CA LEU A 23 23.99 -17.04 14.10
C LEU A 23 24.36 -18.30 14.90
N LEU A 24 23.76 -19.45 14.60
CA LEU A 24 23.92 -20.69 15.35
C LEU A 24 24.96 -21.65 14.77
N GLU A 25 25.24 -21.57 13.47
CA GLU A 25 26.10 -22.54 12.77
C GLU A 25 27.22 -21.86 11.94
N GLY A 26 27.24 -20.52 11.87
CA GLY A 26 28.26 -19.77 11.14
C GLY A 26 28.15 -19.91 9.61
N LEU A 27 26.99 -20.33 9.09
CA LEU A 27 26.78 -20.44 7.65
C LEU A 27 26.65 -19.05 7.02
N ASP A 28 27.70 -18.63 6.28
CA ASP A 28 27.73 -17.40 5.50
C ASP A 28 28.28 -17.62 4.09
N GLU A 29 27.98 -16.67 3.20
CA GLU A 29 28.63 -16.57 1.88
C GLU A 29 29.68 -15.44 1.91
N GLY A 30 30.83 -15.68 1.26
CA GLY A 30 31.87 -14.67 1.11
C GLY A 30 32.66 -14.40 2.40
N ASP A 31 32.74 -13.14 2.81
CA ASP A 31 33.50 -12.70 3.99
C ASP A 31 32.62 -12.58 5.26
N GLY A 32 31.38 -13.05 5.20
CA GLY A 32 30.39 -13.01 6.29
C GLY A 32 29.83 -11.63 6.64
N SER A 33 30.36 -10.54 6.07
CA SER A 33 29.99 -9.17 6.47
C SER A 33 28.54 -8.81 6.14
N ALA A 34 28.04 -9.29 5.01
CA ALA A 34 26.65 -9.10 4.59
C ALA A 34 25.67 -9.86 5.48
N ALA A 35 25.97 -11.13 5.79
CA ALA A 35 25.17 -11.96 6.70
C ALA A 35 25.14 -11.36 8.11
N LEU A 36 26.29 -10.88 8.59
CA LEU A 36 26.43 -10.16 9.85
C LEU A 36 25.57 -8.89 9.90
N HIS A 37 25.60 -8.08 8.84
CA HIS A 37 24.78 -6.86 8.79
C HIS A 37 23.28 -7.16 8.73
N LEU A 38 22.90 -8.16 7.95
CA LEU A 38 21.52 -8.62 7.85
C LEU A 38 20.99 -9.17 9.19
N ALA A 39 21.81 -9.92 9.93
CA ALA A 39 21.47 -10.40 11.26
C ALA A 39 21.23 -9.23 12.23
N GLY A 40 22.08 -8.20 12.21
CA GLY A 40 21.89 -6.98 12.99
C GLY A 40 20.55 -6.30 12.67
N VAL A 41 20.24 -6.10 11.38
CA VAL A 41 18.97 -5.51 10.93
C VAL A 41 17.78 -6.32 11.45
N ARG A 42 17.79 -7.65 11.28
CA ARG A 42 16.67 -8.53 11.65
C ARG A 42 16.47 -8.63 13.17
N LEU A 43 17.53 -8.55 13.97
CA LEU A 43 17.41 -8.49 15.42
C LEU A 43 16.72 -7.20 15.88
N TYR A 44 17.08 -6.04 15.31
CA TYR A 44 16.33 -4.80 15.55
C TYR A 44 14.90 -4.88 15.03
N SER A 45 14.69 -5.59 13.92
CA SER A 45 13.36 -5.79 13.39
C SER A 45 12.46 -6.50 14.41
N LEU A 46 12.99 -7.43 15.22
CA LEU A 46 12.25 -8.07 16.33
C LEU A 46 12.03 -7.16 17.56
N GLY A 47 12.33 -5.86 17.47
CA GLY A 47 12.16 -4.91 18.57
C GLY A 47 13.22 -5.05 19.67
N LYS A 48 14.34 -5.73 19.39
CA LYS A 48 15.43 -5.90 20.35
C LYS A 48 16.14 -4.58 20.62
N THR A 49 16.51 -4.37 21.88
CA THR A 49 17.28 -3.21 22.34
C THR A 49 18.74 -3.30 21.88
N ASP A 50 19.45 -2.18 21.86
CA ASP A 50 20.87 -2.14 21.48
C ASP A 50 21.72 -3.10 22.32
N GLN A 51 21.36 -3.27 23.60
CA GLN A 51 22.00 -4.20 24.52
C GLN A 51 21.74 -5.65 24.14
N GLU A 52 20.50 -6.02 23.80
CA GLU A 52 20.16 -7.38 23.37
C GLU A 52 20.81 -7.73 22.04
N VAL A 53 20.75 -6.83 21.04
CA VAL A 53 21.37 -7.06 19.73
C VAL A 53 22.87 -7.25 19.86
N LEU A 54 23.55 -6.36 20.58
CA LEU A 54 24.99 -6.48 20.80
C LEU A 54 25.34 -7.77 21.54
N SER A 55 24.55 -8.15 22.54
CA SER A 55 24.76 -9.37 23.31
C SER A 55 24.58 -10.63 22.45
N ILE A 56 23.56 -10.68 21.59
CA ILE A 56 23.33 -11.81 20.69
C ILE A 56 24.47 -11.93 19.66
N LEU A 57 24.85 -10.83 19.01
CA LEU A 57 25.92 -10.85 18.01
C LEU A 57 27.28 -11.19 18.63
N ALA A 58 27.55 -10.72 19.85
CA ALA A 58 28.82 -11.00 20.53
C ALA A 58 28.93 -12.45 21.06
N ASN A 59 27.81 -13.16 21.22
CA ASN A 59 27.77 -14.53 21.74
C ASN A 59 27.32 -15.55 20.67
N SER A 60 27.47 -15.22 19.40
CA SER A 60 27.15 -16.08 18.25
C SER A 60 28.32 -16.12 17.25
N TYR A 61 28.19 -16.92 16.19
CA TYR A 61 29.19 -16.99 15.10
C TYR A 61 29.41 -15.64 14.37
N ALA A 62 28.53 -14.66 14.59
CA ALA A 62 28.72 -13.27 14.20
C ALA A 62 30.01 -12.65 14.78
N MET A 63 30.42 -13.06 15.98
CA MET A 63 31.66 -12.59 16.58
C MET A 63 32.89 -13.04 15.79
N ASP A 64 32.89 -14.27 15.26
CA ASP A 64 34.01 -14.79 14.47
C ASP A 64 34.21 -14.01 13.16
N VAL A 65 33.10 -13.58 12.54
CA VAL A 65 33.15 -12.65 11.39
C VAL A 65 33.76 -11.31 11.81
N ALA A 66 33.32 -10.74 12.93
CA ALA A 66 33.85 -9.46 13.42
C ALA A 66 35.35 -9.54 13.75
N MET A 67 35.80 -10.65 14.33
CA MET A 67 37.21 -10.93 14.64
C MET A 67 38.06 -11.03 13.37
N ARG A 68 37.60 -11.78 12.36
CA ARG A 68 38.26 -11.86 11.04
C ARG A 68 38.44 -10.48 10.40
N HIS A 69 37.41 -9.63 10.48
CA HIS A 69 37.43 -8.27 9.92
C HIS A 69 38.30 -7.29 10.72
N ARG A 70 38.67 -7.62 11.96
CA ARG A 70 39.43 -6.74 12.86
C ARG A 70 40.76 -7.32 13.30
N GLY A 71 41.23 -8.37 12.63
CA GLY A 71 42.54 -8.97 12.85
C GLY A 71 42.65 -9.63 14.23
N ASP A 72 41.57 -10.31 14.65
CA ASP A 72 41.44 -11.02 15.92
C ASP A 72 41.62 -10.14 17.18
N ASP A 73 41.42 -8.83 17.05
CA ASP A 73 41.33 -7.90 18.18
C ASP A 73 39.89 -7.83 18.69
N GLU A 74 39.66 -8.42 19.86
CA GLU A 74 38.34 -8.52 20.49
C GLU A 74 37.70 -7.16 20.78
N LEU A 75 38.50 -6.16 21.17
CA LEU A 75 37.98 -4.83 21.49
C LEU A 75 37.50 -4.13 20.21
N ARG A 76 38.30 -4.23 19.14
CA ARG A 76 37.93 -3.69 17.82
C ARG A 76 36.77 -4.43 17.19
N ALA A 77 36.66 -5.75 17.41
CA ALA A 77 35.52 -6.55 16.96
C ALA A 77 34.23 -6.14 17.66
N LYS A 78 34.23 -5.96 18.98
CA LYS A 78 33.08 -5.44 19.73
C LYS A 78 32.68 -4.02 19.29
N GLN A 79 33.67 -3.16 19.06
CA GLN A 79 33.42 -1.82 18.55
C GLN A 79 32.84 -1.84 17.12
N TYR A 80 33.32 -2.77 16.28
CA TYR A 80 32.77 -2.99 14.94
C TYR A 80 31.31 -3.48 14.98
N LEU A 81 30.98 -4.44 15.84
CA LEU A 81 29.60 -4.88 16.06
C LEU A 81 28.71 -3.71 16.47
N TRP A 82 29.17 -2.86 17.39
CA TRP A 82 28.43 -1.67 17.80
C TRP A 82 28.23 -0.66 16.65
N THR A 83 29.31 -0.24 15.99
CA THR A 83 29.24 0.83 14.99
C THR A 83 28.52 0.39 13.72
N GLU A 84 28.78 -0.80 13.21
CA GLU A 84 28.22 -1.26 11.94
C GLU A 84 26.89 -1.97 12.11
N GLN A 85 26.72 -2.73 13.19
CA GLN A 85 25.58 -3.62 13.36
C GLN A 85 24.57 -3.13 14.39
N CYS A 86 24.92 -2.18 15.26
CA CYS A 86 23.95 -1.46 16.08
C CYS A 86 23.59 -0.11 15.45
N VAL A 87 24.56 0.78 15.27
CA VAL A 87 24.28 2.16 14.83
C VAL A 87 23.75 2.24 13.38
N LYS A 88 24.33 1.48 12.44
CA LYS A 88 23.92 1.54 11.02
C LYS A 88 22.79 0.57 10.64
N ALA A 89 22.61 -0.52 11.38
CA ALA A 89 21.54 -1.49 11.11
C ALA A 89 20.18 -1.06 11.69
N LYS A 90 20.17 -0.43 12.87
CA LYS A 90 18.96 0.08 13.55
C LYS A 90 18.05 0.96 12.68
N PRO A 91 18.55 1.96 11.92
CA PRO A 91 17.68 2.76 11.04
C PRO A 91 17.21 1.99 9.79
N LYS A 92 17.80 0.84 9.47
CA LYS A 92 17.39 -0.03 8.35
C LYS A 92 16.42 -1.13 8.77
N ALA A 93 16.19 -1.27 10.07
CA ALA A 93 15.26 -2.24 10.63
C ALA A 93 13.84 -1.67 10.58
N THR A 94 13.13 -1.89 9.47
CA THR A 94 11.68 -2.04 9.55
C THR A 94 11.41 -3.28 10.39
N THR A 95 10.50 -3.21 11.36
CA THR A 95 10.24 -4.30 12.30
C THR A 95 9.93 -5.63 11.57
N HIS A 96 10.15 -6.79 12.19
CA HIS A 96 9.87 -8.11 11.59
C HIS A 96 8.36 -8.34 11.57
N ALA A 97 7.66 -7.67 12.49
CA ALA A 97 6.24 -7.38 12.43
C ALA A 97 5.84 -6.52 11.23
N GLU A 98 6.78 -5.82 10.60
CA GLU A 98 6.58 -5.15 9.33
C GLU A 98 6.88 -6.18 8.21
N THR A 99 8.10 -6.59 7.88
CA THR A 99 8.35 -7.27 6.58
C THR A 99 7.61 -8.59 6.27
N ASN A 100 7.32 -9.47 7.25
CA ASN A 100 6.59 -10.73 6.98
C ASN A 100 5.07 -10.66 7.25
N ALA A 101 4.60 -9.76 8.12
CA ALA A 101 3.18 -9.51 8.30
C ALA A 101 2.62 -8.43 7.35
N MET A 102 3.49 -7.59 6.74
CA MET A 102 3.12 -6.51 5.81
C MET A 102 2.42 -6.96 4.52
N PHE A 103 2.43 -8.25 4.20
CA PHE A 103 1.69 -8.77 3.05
C PHE A 103 0.79 -9.98 3.37
N ASP A 104 0.81 -10.47 4.60
CA ASP A 104 -0.05 -11.56 5.08
C ASP A 104 -1.26 -11.07 5.89
N ASP A 105 -1.21 -9.83 6.39
CA ASP A 105 -2.29 -9.22 7.19
C ASP A 105 -2.92 -8.00 6.51
N LEU A 106 -3.18 -8.13 5.22
CA LEU A 106 -4.19 -7.31 4.54
C LEU A 106 -5.52 -8.08 4.41
N GLY A 107 -5.69 -9.18 5.15
CA GLY A 107 -7.02 -9.69 5.45
C GLY A 107 -7.67 -8.81 6.52
N PRO A 108 -8.99 -8.61 6.51
CA PRO A 108 -9.62 -7.75 7.49
C PRO A 108 -9.44 -8.29 8.93
N PRO A 109 -9.01 -7.47 9.90
CA PRO A 109 -9.06 -7.87 11.30
C PRO A 109 -10.49 -7.68 11.82
N GLY A 110 -11.21 -8.80 12.01
CA GLY A 110 -12.33 -8.87 12.94
C GLY A 110 -13.70 -9.26 12.37
N LYS A 111 -14.52 -9.84 13.27
CA LYS A 111 -15.87 -10.36 13.03
C LYS A 111 -16.81 -9.27 12.50
N TYR A 112 -17.38 -9.48 11.32
CA TYR A 112 -18.42 -8.62 10.76
C TYR A 112 -19.79 -8.98 11.33
N ARG A 113 -20.56 -7.97 11.74
CA ARG A 113 -22.01 -8.10 11.96
C ARG A 113 -22.72 -7.76 10.66
N ALA A 114 -23.38 -8.74 10.05
CA ALA A 114 -24.36 -8.48 9.00
C ALA A 114 -25.59 -7.77 9.59
N SER A 115 -26.24 -6.93 8.79
CA SER A 115 -27.50 -6.24 9.14
C SER A 115 -28.67 -7.20 9.40
N THR A 116 -28.48 -8.50 9.21
CA THR A 116 -29.46 -9.57 9.44
C THR A 116 -29.11 -10.47 10.63
N GLY A 117 -28.12 -10.12 11.47
CA GLY A 117 -27.86 -10.83 12.73
C GLY A 117 -27.22 -12.22 12.59
N ALA A 118 -26.88 -12.66 11.37
CA ALA A 118 -26.07 -13.86 11.16
C ALA A 118 -24.58 -13.50 11.17
N VAL A 119 -23.82 -14.17 12.04
CA VAL A 119 -22.35 -14.12 12.05
C VAL A 119 -21.87 -15.09 10.98
N LEU A 120 -21.38 -14.58 9.85
CA LEU A 120 -20.66 -15.38 8.87
C LEU A 120 -19.19 -15.43 9.30
N GLU A 121 -18.72 -16.62 9.68
CA GLU A 121 -17.28 -16.88 9.84
C GLU A 121 -16.65 -16.95 8.45
N VAL A 122 -15.95 -15.89 8.05
CA VAL A 122 -15.09 -15.90 6.87
C VAL A 122 -13.72 -16.39 7.34
N GLY A 123 -13.37 -17.63 6.98
CA GLY A 123 -12.05 -18.20 7.24
C GLY A 123 -10.94 -17.39 6.56
N LYS A 124 -9.71 -17.55 7.04
CA LYS A 124 -8.50 -16.92 6.49
C LYS A 124 -8.38 -17.29 5.00
N VAL A 125 -8.63 -16.34 4.10
CA VAL A 125 -8.51 -16.59 2.66
C VAL A 125 -7.03 -16.72 2.33
N GLU A 126 -6.59 -17.92 1.95
CA GLU A 126 -5.20 -18.14 1.55
C GLU A 126 -4.85 -17.23 0.35
N ARG A 127 -3.72 -16.52 0.45
CA ARG A 127 -3.27 -15.54 -0.56
C ARG A 127 -2.96 -16.18 -1.91
N PHE A 128 -2.48 -17.42 -1.91
CA PHE A 128 -2.11 -18.16 -3.10
C PHE A 128 -3.03 -19.36 -3.24
N GLN A 129 -4.04 -19.24 -4.07
CA GLN A 129 -4.93 -20.35 -4.40
C GLN A 129 -4.47 -20.99 -5.70
N VAL A 130 -4.04 -22.25 -5.62
CA VAL A 130 -3.73 -23.04 -6.80
C VAL A 130 -5.04 -23.56 -7.38
N GLU A 131 -5.47 -22.99 -8.50
CA GLU A 131 -6.67 -23.41 -9.21
C GLU A 131 -6.32 -24.47 -10.28
N GLN A 132 -7.22 -25.45 -10.45
CA GLN A 132 -7.13 -26.36 -11.59
C GLN A 132 -7.36 -25.58 -12.89
N ALA A 133 -6.68 -25.99 -13.97
CA ALA A 133 -6.78 -25.30 -15.26
C ALA A 133 -8.24 -25.21 -15.78
N SER A 134 -9.06 -26.24 -15.52
CA SER A 134 -10.48 -26.26 -15.87
C SER A 134 -11.28 -25.15 -15.22
N ASP A 135 -10.95 -24.81 -13.97
CA ASP A 135 -11.63 -23.79 -13.19
C ASP A 135 -11.10 -22.40 -13.55
N PHE A 136 -9.79 -22.30 -13.79
CA PHE A 136 -9.13 -21.04 -14.17
C PHE A 136 -9.53 -20.54 -15.56
N PHE A 137 -9.74 -21.44 -16.54
CA PHE A 137 -10.11 -21.05 -17.90
C PHE A 137 -11.56 -20.59 -18.07
N VAL A 138 -12.38 -20.67 -17.01
CA VAL A 138 -13.76 -20.17 -17.05
C VAL A 138 -13.74 -18.65 -17.27
N ARG A 139 -14.12 -18.23 -18.48
CA ARG A 139 -14.21 -16.80 -18.83
C ARG A 139 -15.22 -16.09 -17.94
N ARG A 140 -14.73 -15.28 -17.01
CA ARG A 140 -15.56 -14.32 -16.27
C ARG A 140 -15.88 -13.15 -17.19
N LYS A 141 -17.16 -12.81 -17.35
CA LYS A 141 -17.57 -11.63 -18.11
C LYS A 141 -17.10 -10.37 -17.37
N GLN A 142 -16.52 -9.43 -18.09
CA GLN A 142 -16.17 -8.11 -17.54
C GLN A 142 -17.45 -7.41 -17.08
N THR A 143 -17.49 -7.11 -15.77
CA THR A 143 -18.57 -6.34 -15.15
C THR A 143 -18.22 -4.86 -15.18
N TRP A 144 -19.23 -4.00 -15.04
CA TRP A 144 -19.11 -2.55 -15.21
C TRP A 144 -19.74 -1.83 -14.03
N LEU A 145 -19.03 -0.85 -13.49
CA LEU A 145 -19.57 0.13 -12.55
C LEU A 145 -20.25 1.27 -13.31
N CYS A 146 -19.64 1.74 -14.40
CA CYS A 146 -20.24 2.65 -15.37
C CYS A 146 -19.95 2.14 -16.79
N LYS A 147 -20.99 1.77 -17.56
CA LYS A 147 -20.81 1.09 -18.85
C LYS A 147 -20.01 1.93 -19.85
N GLY A 148 -18.91 1.37 -20.34
CA GLY A 148 -18.01 2.02 -21.30
C GLY A 148 -17.03 3.03 -20.69
N VAL A 149 -17.07 3.24 -19.37
CA VAL A 149 -16.23 4.23 -18.67
C VAL A 149 -15.42 3.60 -17.54
N VAL A 150 -16.10 2.92 -16.62
CA VAL A 150 -15.48 2.33 -15.42
C VAL A 150 -15.79 0.83 -15.37
N PRO A 151 -14.83 -0.04 -15.74
CA PRO A 151 -14.97 -1.48 -15.57
C PRO A 151 -14.81 -1.87 -14.10
N SER A 152 -15.24 -3.07 -13.74
CA SER A 152 -14.76 -3.70 -12.51
C SER A 152 -13.31 -4.13 -12.72
N ALA A 153 -12.40 -3.53 -11.96
CA ALA A 153 -10.96 -3.73 -12.08
C ALA A 153 -10.28 -3.62 -10.71
N THR A 154 -8.97 -3.87 -10.66
CA THR A 154 -8.18 -3.69 -9.44
C THR A 154 -7.68 -2.25 -9.31
N LEU A 155 -7.15 -1.68 -10.41
CA LEU A 155 -6.50 -0.38 -10.40
C LEU A 155 -6.87 0.46 -11.63
N GLY A 156 -7.45 1.63 -11.40
CA GLY A 156 -7.68 2.67 -12.40
C GLY A 156 -6.80 3.89 -12.21
N VAL A 157 -6.52 4.60 -13.29
CA VAL A 157 -5.85 5.92 -13.24
C VAL A 157 -6.68 6.95 -13.99
N LEU A 158 -6.96 8.08 -13.35
CA LEU A 158 -7.55 9.25 -14.00
C LEU A 158 -6.54 10.40 -13.96
N TYR A 159 -6.05 10.83 -15.12
CA TYR A 159 -4.95 11.78 -15.20
C TYR A 159 -5.24 12.97 -16.13
N GLY A 160 -4.35 13.97 -16.10
CA GLY A 160 -4.52 15.21 -16.85
C GLY A 160 -3.75 16.39 -16.26
N ALA A 161 -3.62 17.46 -17.02
CA ALA A 161 -2.86 18.65 -16.63
C ALA A 161 -3.44 19.34 -15.37
N SER A 162 -2.62 20.15 -14.69
CA SER A 162 -3.15 21.00 -13.61
C SER A 162 -4.26 21.91 -14.14
N GLY A 163 -5.34 22.07 -13.38
CA GLY A 163 -6.50 22.85 -13.81
C GLY A 163 -7.36 22.23 -14.94
N SER A 164 -7.06 21.00 -15.40
CA SER A 164 -7.88 20.33 -16.44
C SER A 164 -9.25 19.85 -15.94
N GLY A 165 -9.54 19.94 -14.64
CA GLY A 165 -10.83 19.52 -14.08
C GLY A 165 -10.95 18.04 -13.72
N LYS A 166 -9.83 17.31 -13.61
CA LYS A 166 -9.77 15.89 -13.16
C LYS A 166 -10.66 15.61 -11.95
N THR A 167 -10.43 16.31 -10.84
CA THR A 167 -11.17 16.14 -9.59
C THR A 167 -12.66 16.41 -9.78
N PHE A 168 -13.05 17.39 -10.61
CA PHE A 168 -14.46 17.68 -10.88
C PHE A 168 -15.15 16.56 -11.65
N ILE A 169 -14.54 16.06 -12.73
CA ILE A 169 -15.09 14.95 -13.51
C ILE A 169 -15.10 13.66 -12.69
N ALA A 170 -14.02 13.38 -11.97
CA ALA A 170 -13.91 12.22 -11.09
C ALA A 170 -14.99 12.27 -10.00
N PHE A 171 -15.19 13.42 -9.36
CA PHE A 171 -16.20 13.61 -8.32
C PHE A 171 -17.63 13.43 -8.86
N ASP A 172 -17.94 14.04 -10.00
CA ASP A 172 -19.25 13.91 -10.67
C ASP A 172 -19.57 12.43 -11.02
N LEU A 173 -18.59 11.72 -11.57
CA LEU A 173 -18.70 10.28 -11.87
C LEU A 173 -18.88 9.45 -10.60
N MET A 174 -18.06 9.67 -9.57
CA MET A 174 -18.17 8.94 -8.31
C MET A 174 -19.49 9.21 -7.60
N ALA A 175 -19.99 10.44 -7.64
CA ALA A 175 -21.29 10.79 -7.09
C ALA A 175 -22.44 10.09 -7.84
N ALA A 176 -22.35 9.97 -9.16
CA ALA A 176 -23.33 9.22 -9.95
C ALA A 176 -23.33 7.72 -9.59
N LEU A 177 -22.13 7.12 -9.44
CA LEU A 177 -21.96 5.73 -8.99
C LEU A 177 -22.49 5.51 -7.58
N ALA A 178 -22.18 6.42 -6.65
CA ALA A 178 -22.66 6.38 -5.26
C ALA A 178 -24.18 6.51 -5.12
N ARG A 179 -24.82 7.10 -6.13
CA ARG A 179 -26.28 7.27 -6.18
C ARG A 179 -26.98 6.24 -7.06
N GLY A 180 -26.24 5.48 -7.87
CA GLY A 180 -26.80 4.53 -8.83
C GLY A 180 -27.58 5.21 -9.95
N ILE A 181 -27.14 6.41 -10.39
CA ILE A 181 -27.76 7.14 -11.49
C ILE A 181 -26.88 7.09 -12.73
N ASP A 182 -27.50 7.07 -13.91
CA ASP A 182 -26.77 7.09 -15.18
C ASP A 182 -25.90 8.36 -15.27
N TRP A 183 -24.68 8.20 -15.79
CA TRP A 183 -23.70 9.27 -15.86
C TRP A 183 -23.45 9.64 -17.33
N ARG A 184 -23.86 10.86 -17.73
CA ARG A 184 -23.58 11.43 -19.07
C ARG A 184 -23.94 10.48 -20.24
N GLY A 185 -25.08 9.79 -20.13
CA GLY A 185 -25.55 8.82 -21.14
C GLY A 185 -24.99 7.40 -20.98
N HIS A 186 -24.12 7.17 -19.99
CA HIS A 186 -23.59 5.86 -19.64
C HIS A 186 -24.36 5.23 -18.49
N LYS A 187 -24.79 3.98 -18.68
CA LYS A 187 -25.57 3.27 -17.66
C LYS A 187 -24.73 2.92 -16.43
N VAL A 188 -25.30 3.14 -15.25
CA VAL A 188 -24.78 2.67 -13.97
C VAL A 188 -25.64 1.50 -13.50
N PRO A 189 -25.18 0.24 -13.63
CA PRO A 189 -26.02 -0.93 -13.41
C PRO A 189 -26.49 -1.08 -11.96
N GLN A 190 -25.64 -0.69 -11.01
CA GLN A 190 -25.89 -0.79 -9.58
C GLN A 190 -25.21 0.38 -8.85
N LYS A 191 -25.80 0.78 -7.72
CA LYS A 191 -25.18 1.73 -6.79
C LYS A 191 -23.93 1.11 -6.16
N ALA A 192 -22.86 1.90 -6.01
CA ALA A 192 -21.61 1.50 -5.37
C ALA A 192 -21.37 2.27 -4.04
N GLN A 193 -20.73 1.67 -3.05
CA GLN A 193 -20.15 2.41 -1.92
C GLN A 193 -18.79 2.97 -2.34
N VAL A 194 -18.66 4.29 -2.22
CA VAL A 194 -17.45 5.01 -2.65
C VAL A 194 -16.78 5.68 -1.46
N LEU A 195 -15.49 5.42 -1.29
CA LEU A 195 -14.60 6.14 -0.39
C LEU A 195 -13.70 7.08 -1.20
N TRP A 196 -13.59 8.32 -0.77
CA TRP A 196 -12.69 9.31 -1.34
C TRP A 196 -11.64 9.75 -0.32
N ILE A 197 -10.37 9.56 -0.63
CA ILE A 197 -9.23 10.05 0.15
C ILE A 197 -8.80 11.38 -0.48
N ALA A 198 -9.19 12.48 0.15
CA ALA A 198 -8.89 13.84 -0.28
C ALA A 198 -7.52 14.26 0.29
N ALA A 199 -6.46 13.68 -0.25
CA ALA A 199 -5.08 13.93 0.15
C ALA A 199 -4.61 15.36 -0.19
N GLU A 200 -5.31 16.06 -1.08
CA GLU A 200 -5.18 17.51 -1.28
C GLU A 200 -6.53 18.24 -1.22
N GLY A 201 -6.47 19.53 -0.85
CA GLY A 201 -7.57 20.47 -1.07
C GLY A 201 -8.87 20.11 -0.34
N VAL A 202 -8.79 19.59 0.89
CA VAL A 202 -9.93 19.12 1.70
C VAL A 202 -11.06 20.15 1.76
N GLU A 203 -10.75 21.43 2.00
CA GLU A 203 -11.77 22.48 2.07
C GLU A 203 -12.47 22.72 0.73
N ASP A 204 -11.75 22.61 -0.38
CA ASP A 204 -12.36 22.70 -1.70
C ASP A 204 -13.16 21.44 -2.03
N MET A 205 -12.76 20.27 -1.52
CA MET A 205 -13.56 19.05 -1.59
C MET A 205 -14.89 19.19 -0.83
N ARG A 206 -14.87 19.78 0.37
CA ARG A 206 -16.10 20.09 1.14
C ARG A 206 -17.02 21.00 0.35
N LYS A 207 -16.49 22.08 -0.24
CA LYS A 207 -17.27 23.00 -1.09
C LYS A 207 -17.87 22.29 -2.30
N ARG A 208 -17.12 21.39 -2.95
CA ARG A 208 -17.62 20.58 -4.08
C ARG A 208 -18.76 19.67 -3.66
N GLY A 209 -18.63 18.99 -2.52
CA GLY A 209 -19.69 18.13 -1.98
C GLY A 209 -20.97 18.91 -1.69
N LEU A 210 -20.86 20.06 -1.02
CA LEU A 210 -22.01 20.92 -0.74
C LEU A 210 -22.63 21.49 -2.03
N GLY A 211 -21.81 21.95 -2.96
CA GLY A 211 -22.28 22.46 -4.25
C GLY A 211 -22.98 21.38 -5.08
N TYR A 212 -22.46 20.15 -5.09
CA TYR A 212 -23.12 19.02 -5.75
C TYR A 212 -24.46 18.70 -5.08
N CYS A 213 -24.50 18.67 -3.74
CA CYS A 213 -25.75 18.41 -2.99
C CYS A 213 -26.83 19.45 -3.35
N GLN A 214 -26.47 20.72 -3.38
CA GLN A 214 -27.36 21.81 -3.78
C GLN A 214 -27.84 21.64 -5.23
N HIS A 215 -26.93 21.37 -6.17
CA HIS A 215 -27.26 21.17 -7.58
C HIS A 215 -28.20 19.97 -7.79
N ALA A 216 -27.94 18.87 -7.10
CA ALA A 216 -28.68 17.63 -7.20
C ALA A 216 -29.97 17.59 -6.37
N GLY A 217 -30.24 18.60 -5.54
CA GLY A 217 -31.39 18.63 -4.64
C GLY A 217 -31.35 17.53 -3.57
N ILE A 218 -30.17 17.17 -3.08
CA ILE A 218 -29.96 16.13 -2.05
C ILE A 218 -29.29 16.71 -0.82
N THR A 219 -29.34 15.97 0.29
CA THR A 219 -28.62 16.33 1.52
C THR A 219 -27.31 15.56 1.64
N PRO A 220 -26.31 16.06 2.40
CA PRO A 220 -25.07 15.33 2.65
C PRO A 220 -25.27 13.90 3.18
N GLU A 221 -26.31 13.66 3.97
CA GLU A 221 -26.64 12.34 4.55
C GLU A 221 -27.08 11.34 3.49
N SER A 222 -27.74 11.82 2.43
CA SER A 222 -28.22 11.00 1.31
C SER A 222 -27.19 10.85 0.18
N PHE A 223 -26.01 11.47 0.33
CA PHE A 223 -25.03 11.56 -0.74
C PHE A 223 -24.38 10.22 -1.09
N GLY A 224 -24.18 9.35 -0.09
CA GLY A 224 -23.70 7.98 -0.29
C GLY A 224 -22.19 7.83 -0.52
N MET A 225 -21.43 8.93 -0.57
CA MET A 225 -19.96 8.93 -0.58
C MET A 225 -19.40 9.14 0.84
N GLN A 226 -18.30 8.47 1.16
CA GLN A 226 -17.53 8.69 2.39
C GLN A 226 -16.18 9.32 2.07
N PHE A 227 -15.61 10.04 3.02
CA PHE A 227 -14.39 10.82 2.83
C PHE A 227 -13.38 10.60 3.95
N ILE A 228 -12.10 10.53 3.58
CA ILE A 228 -10.95 10.72 4.47
C ILE A 228 -10.28 12.02 4.04
N GLY A 229 -10.10 12.96 4.98
CA GLY A 229 -9.43 14.24 4.73
C GLY A 229 -7.94 14.22 5.04
N ASP A 230 -7.43 13.13 5.62
CA ASP A 230 -6.00 12.95 5.89
C ASP A 230 -5.30 12.40 4.63
N SER A 231 -4.01 12.73 4.47
CA SER A 231 -3.16 12.20 3.40
C SER A 231 -2.30 11.04 3.94
N PRO A 232 -2.63 9.76 3.62
CA PRO A 232 -1.80 8.63 4.01
C PRO A 232 -0.52 8.56 3.18
N ASN A 233 0.61 8.17 3.78
CA ASN A 233 1.82 7.86 3.02
C ASN A 233 1.81 6.40 2.53
N LEU A 234 1.56 6.19 1.24
CA LEU A 234 1.58 4.86 0.63
C LEU A 234 3.00 4.33 0.35
N LEU A 235 4.05 5.01 0.80
CA LEU A 235 5.39 4.42 0.88
C LEU A 235 5.62 3.76 2.23
N GLU A 236 4.83 4.10 3.25
CA GLU A 236 4.98 3.60 4.61
C GLU A 236 3.86 2.63 4.94
N VAL A 237 4.25 1.41 5.29
CA VAL A 237 3.24 0.38 5.52
C VAL A 237 2.42 0.59 6.78
N ALA A 238 2.99 1.26 7.78
CA ALA A 238 2.27 1.60 9.00
C ALA A 238 1.06 2.50 8.68
N ASP A 239 1.23 3.45 7.76
CA ASP A 239 0.16 4.31 7.27
C ASP A 239 -0.87 3.54 6.44
N VAL A 240 -0.41 2.62 5.56
CA VAL A 240 -1.31 1.74 4.80
C VAL A 240 -2.16 0.87 5.73
N ASN A 241 -1.56 0.31 6.78
CA ASN A 241 -2.24 -0.51 7.78
C ASN A 241 -3.23 0.33 8.61
N ALA A 242 -2.84 1.54 9.01
CA ALA A 242 -3.72 2.47 9.70
C ALA A 242 -4.93 2.85 8.84
N LEU A 243 -4.71 3.14 7.56
CA LEU A 243 -5.77 3.40 6.58
C LEU A 243 -6.71 2.19 6.46
N MET A 244 -6.16 1.00 6.27
CA MET A 244 -6.92 -0.25 6.14
C MET A 244 -7.77 -0.54 7.38
N ALA A 245 -7.24 -0.29 8.58
CA ALA A 245 -7.99 -0.43 9.82
C ALA A 245 -9.19 0.53 9.88
N GLN A 246 -9.07 1.76 9.39
CA GLN A 246 -10.18 2.70 9.32
C GLN A 246 -11.22 2.31 8.27
N ILE A 247 -10.78 1.87 7.09
CA ILE A 247 -11.66 1.36 6.02
C ILE A 247 -12.50 0.20 6.57
N SER A 248 -11.84 -0.77 7.20
CA SER A 248 -12.47 -1.98 7.73
C SER A 248 -13.52 -1.68 8.80
N LYS A 249 -13.31 -0.66 9.63
CA LYS A 249 -14.26 -0.22 10.66
C LYS A 249 -15.52 0.44 10.08
N ARG A 250 -15.43 1.06 8.91
CA ARG A 250 -16.55 1.79 8.28
C ARG A 250 -17.47 0.90 7.47
N GLY A 251 -16.92 -0.15 6.87
CA GLY A 251 -17.70 -1.12 6.10
C GLY A 251 -17.02 -1.51 4.80
N GLN A 252 -17.80 -2.08 3.89
CA GLN A 252 -17.34 -2.48 2.57
C GLN A 252 -17.45 -1.31 1.59
N PHE A 253 -16.46 -1.20 0.71
CA PHE A 253 -16.42 -0.24 -0.39
C PHE A 253 -16.18 -0.98 -1.69
N GLU A 254 -16.81 -0.54 -2.77
CA GLU A 254 -16.53 -1.03 -4.12
C GLU A 254 -15.51 -0.15 -4.85
N ILE A 255 -15.35 1.11 -4.42
CA ILE A 255 -14.42 2.06 -5.03
C ILE A 255 -13.72 2.88 -3.95
N ILE A 256 -12.39 2.96 -4.03
CA ILE A 256 -11.55 3.85 -3.23
C ILE A 256 -10.81 4.79 -4.18
N VAL A 257 -11.11 6.08 -4.10
CA VAL A 257 -10.42 7.13 -4.87
C VAL A 257 -9.34 7.76 -4.02
N ILE A 258 -8.15 7.95 -4.60
CA ILE A 258 -7.03 8.66 -3.97
C ILE A 258 -6.72 9.89 -4.80
N ASP A 259 -6.99 11.07 -4.25
CA ASP A 259 -6.81 12.36 -4.91
C ASP A 259 -5.80 13.23 -4.13
N THR A 260 -4.53 13.35 -4.53
CA THR A 260 -3.86 12.77 -5.72
C THR A 260 -2.78 11.77 -5.35
N LEU A 261 -2.34 10.97 -6.33
CA LEU A 261 -1.20 10.05 -6.20
C LEU A 261 0.06 10.74 -5.66
N ALA A 262 0.35 11.97 -6.11
CA ALA A 262 1.55 12.68 -5.69
C ALA A 262 1.53 13.03 -4.18
N GLN A 263 0.35 13.25 -3.60
CA GLN A 263 0.22 13.64 -2.19
C GLN A 263 0.34 12.46 -1.22
N VAL A 264 0.11 11.25 -1.72
CA VAL A 264 0.24 10.01 -0.94
C VAL A 264 1.60 9.34 -1.11
N MET A 265 2.56 10.02 -1.73
CA MET A 265 3.95 9.57 -1.89
C MET A 265 4.98 10.56 -1.32
N PRO A 266 4.78 11.17 -0.13
CA PRO A 266 5.74 12.13 0.41
C PRO A 266 7.11 11.47 0.61
N GLY A 267 8.16 12.13 0.11
CA GLY A 267 9.53 11.61 0.15
C GLY A 267 9.89 10.63 -0.97
N GLY A 268 8.93 10.17 -1.78
CA GLY A 268 9.17 9.26 -2.90
C GLY A 268 9.48 9.97 -4.22
N ASN A 269 10.12 9.25 -5.12
CA ASN A 269 10.38 9.67 -6.49
C ASN A 269 9.38 9.01 -7.46
N GLU A 270 8.40 9.78 -7.94
CA GLU A 270 7.38 9.34 -8.90
C GLU A 270 7.95 8.84 -10.24
N ASN A 271 9.22 9.16 -10.56
CA ASN A 271 9.91 8.65 -11.75
C ASN A 271 10.64 7.32 -11.51
N SER A 272 10.82 6.92 -10.25
CA SER A 272 11.45 5.65 -9.88
C SER A 272 10.44 4.52 -9.99
N GLY A 273 10.81 3.46 -10.71
CA GLY A 273 10.02 2.23 -10.76
C GLY A 273 9.95 1.51 -9.41
N GLU A 274 10.91 1.74 -8.51
CA GLU A 274 10.93 1.16 -7.17
C GLU A 274 9.83 1.76 -6.28
N ASP A 275 9.83 3.08 -6.11
CA ASP A 275 8.83 3.79 -5.30
C ASP A 275 7.42 3.63 -5.87
N MET A 276 7.28 3.79 -7.19
CA MET A 276 6.01 3.55 -7.88
C MET A 276 5.58 2.08 -7.76
N GLY A 277 6.52 1.14 -7.87
CA GLY A 277 6.25 -0.28 -7.69
C GLY A 277 5.70 -0.59 -6.30
N LYS A 278 6.29 0.02 -5.26
CA LYS A 278 5.85 -0.10 -3.86
C LYS A 278 4.43 0.41 -3.66
N VAL A 279 4.14 1.63 -4.10
CA VAL A 279 2.82 2.27 -3.97
C VAL A 279 1.75 1.48 -4.72
N LEU A 280 2.02 1.10 -5.97
CA LEU A 280 1.10 0.28 -6.76
C LEU A 280 0.91 -1.11 -6.14
N GLY A 281 1.95 -1.65 -5.50
CA GLY A 281 1.88 -2.86 -4.68
C GLY A 281 0.85 -2.73 -3.57
N TYR A 282 0.91 -1.66 -2.78
CA TYR A 282 -0.04 -1.40 -1.70
C TYR A 282 -1.45 -1.07 -2.21
N CYS A 283 -1.62 -0.32 -3.30
CA CYS A 283 -2.94 -0.11 -3.90
C CYS A 283 -3.62 -1.43 -4.28
N ARG A 284 -2.88 -2.36 -4.90
CA ARG A 284 -3.42 -3.70 -5.21
C ARG A 284 -3.71 -4.50 -3.95
N ALA A 285 -2.91 -4.31 -2.91
CA ALA A 285 -3.08 -5.01 -1.65
C ALA A 285 -4.32 -4.52 -0.90
N ILE A 286 -4.56 -3.20 -0.86
CA ILE A 286 -5.82 -2.58 -0.42
C ILE A 286 -6.99 -3.12 -1.24
N SER A 287 -6.86 -3.19 -2.56
CA SER A 287 -7.93 -3.72 -3.43
C SER A 287 -8.26 -5.19 -3.12
N ARG A 288 -7.24 -6.06 -2.98
CA ARG A 288 -7.45 -7.47 -2.60
C ARG A 288 -8.09 -7.61 -1.22
N ALA A 289 -7.68 -6.79 -0.27
CA ALA A 289 -8.16 -6.81 1.10
C ALA A 289 -9.63 -6.43 1.25
N THR A 290 -10.02 -5.39 0.51
CA THR A 290 -11.34 -4.75 0.64
C THR A 290 -12.34 -5.27 -0.39
N GLY A 291 -11.86 -5.87 -1.48
CA GLY A 291 -12.64 -6.13 -2.69
C GLY A 291 -12.91 -4.86 -3.52
N ALA A 292 -12.48 -3.68 -3.05
CA ALA A 292 -12.69 -2.42 -3.73
C ALA A 292 -11.71 -2.24 -4.89
N MET A 293 -12.14 -1.56 -5.93
CA MET A 293 -11.23 -1.01 -6.93
C MET A 293 -10.57 0.26 -6.40
N VAL A 294 -9.27 0.44 -6.67
CA VAL A 294 -8.56 1.69 -6.36
C VAL A 294 -8.46 2.56 -7.62
N ILE A 295 -8.82 3.84 -7.52
CA ILE A 295 -8.63 4.83 -8.58
C ILE A 295 -7.65 5.90 -8.10
N LEU A 296 -6.56 6.08 -8.85
CA LEU A 296 -5.56 7.12 -8.59
C LEU A 296 -5.85 8.34 -9.46
N ILE A 297 -6.05 9.50 -8.83
CA ILE A 297 -6.05 10.77 -9.56
C ILE A 297 -4.60 11.22 -9.73
N HIS A 298 -4.21 11.52 -10.96
CA HIS A 298 -2.81 11.80 -11.30
C HIS A 298 -2.61 13.00 -12.22
N HIS A 299 -1.39 13.52 -12.27
CA HIS A 299 -1.02 14.57 -13.21
C HIS A 299 -0.56 13.97 -14.54
N SER A 300 -0.75 14.69 -15.64
CA SER A 300 -0.07 14.39 -16.90
C SER A 300 1.40 14.85 -16.85
N GLY A 301 2.24 14.25 -17.68
CA GLY A 301 3.62 14.69 -17.88
C GLY A 301 3.70 16.10 -18.50
N LYS A 302 4.92 16.66 -18.56
CA LYS A 302 5.20 17.93 -19.26
C LYS A 302 4.80 17.87 -20.74
N ASP A 303 4.95 16.69 -21.33
CA ASP A 303 4.48 16.36 -22.67
C ASP A 303 3.19 15.54 -22.54
N ALA A 304 2.05 16.18 -22.78
CA ALA A 304 0.74 15.54 -22.65
C ALA A 304 0.58 14.33 -23.59
N SER A 305 1.27 14.31 -24.73
CA SER A 305 1.23 13.18 -25.66
C SER A 305 1.82 11.89 -25.07
N LYS A 306 2.62 12.01 -24.00
CA LYS A 306 3.21 10.88 -23.27
C LYS A 306 2.32 10.37 -22.14
N GLY A 307 1.16 10.98 -21.92
CA GLY A 307 0.16 10.55 -20.94
C GLY A 307 0.48 10.97 -19.50
N ALA A 308 0.21 10.06 -18.56
CA ALA A 308 0.41 10.26 -17.14
C ALA A 308 1.88 10.59 -16.79
N ARG A 309 2.09 11.41 -15.76
CA ARG A 309 3.42 11.79 -15.25
C ARG A 309 4.08 10.61 -14.54
N GLY A 310 5.41 10.61 -14.51
CA GLY A 310 6.21 9.70 -13.70
C GLY A 310 6.71 8.49 -14.47
N TRP A 311 6.91 7.38 -13.76
CA TRP A 311 7.42 6.13 -14.31
C TRP A 311 6.51 5.56 -15.40
N SER A 312 7.07 5.28 -16.57
CA SER A 312 6.33 4.77 -17.75
C SER A 312 5.58 3.47 -17.51
N GLY A 313 5.98 2.69 -16.49
CA GLY A 313 5.31 1.45 -16.11
C GLY A 313 3.95 1.65 -15.44
N LEU A 314 3.60 2.87 -14.99
CA LEU A 314 2.27 3.17 -14.42
C LEU A 314 1.16 2.81 -15.40
N ARG A 315 1.34 3.19 -16.68
CA ARG A 315 0.39 2.86 -17.73
C ARG A 315 0.27 1.37 -17.97
N ALA A 316 1.32 0.58 -17.84
CA ALA A 316 1.22 -0.88 -17.98
C ALA A 316 0.50 -1.51 -16.76
N ALA A 317 0.79 -0.97 -15.58
CA ALA A 317 0.33 -1.44 -14.28
C ALA A 317 -1.17 -1.20 -14.01
N SER A 318 -1.76 -0.17 -14.61
CA SER A 318 -3.21 0.13 -14.54
C SER A 318 -4.03 -0.86 -15.37
N ASP A 319 -5.29 -1.06 -15.01
CA ASP A 319 -6.25 -1.85 -15.77
C ASP A 319 -7.00 -0.98 -16.79
N PHE A 320 -7.30 0.26 -16.41
CA PHE A 320 -7.86 1.27 -17.30
C PHE A 320 -7.29 2.66 -17.00
N GLU A 321 -7.37 3.54 -17.99
CA GLU A 321 -6.96 4.95 -17.86
C GLU A 321 -7.99 5.89 -18.47
N ILE A 322 -8.24 6.99 -17.77
CA ILE A 322 -9.06 8.10 -18.25
C ILE A 322 -8.19 9.35 -18.27
N GLU A 323 -8.03 9.95 -19.44
CA GLU A 323 -7.38 11.25 -19.60
C GLU A 323 -8.44 12.36 -19.54
N VAL A 324 -8.16 13.40 -18.77
CA VAL A 324 -9.00 14.60 -18.69
C VAL A 324 -8.23 15.81 -19.21
N ILE A 325 -8.72 16.37 -20.30
CA ILE A 325 -8.18 17.59 -20.92
C ILE A 325 -9.17 18.74 -20.83
N ARG A 326 -8.62 19.95 -20.85
CA ARG A 326 -9.40 21.18 -21.06
C ARG A 326 -9.42 21.49 -22.55
N ALA A 327 -10.62 21.55 -23.13
CA ALA A 327 -10.84 21.91 -24.52
C ALA A 327 -11.66 23.21 -24.53
N ASP A 328 -10.97 24.35 -24.59
CA ASP A 328 -11.58 25.69 -24.49
C ASP A 328 -12.47 25.86 -23.24
N ASP A 329 -13.78 26.01 -23.46
CA ASP A 329 -14.81 26.13 -22.42
C ASP A 329 -15.25 24.76 -21.87
N ASP A 330 -15.02 23.69 -22.62
CA ASP A 330 -15.39 22.33 -22.26
C ASP A 330 -14.28 21.58 -21.51
N ARG A 331 -14.67 20.45 -20.91
CA ARG A 331 -13.76 19.44 -20.37
C ARG A 331 -14.08 18.11 -21.01
N VAL A 332 -13.05 17.42 -21.50
CA VAL A 332 -13.18 16.14 -22.19
C VAL A 332 -12.50 15.07 -21.36
N ALA A 333 -13.22 13.98 -21.11
CA ALA A 333 -12.68 12.76 -20.50
C ALA A 333 -12.64 11.65 -21.55
N THR A 334 -11.48 11.06 -21.79
CA THR A 334 -11.27 10.00 -22.78
C THR A 334 -10.71 8.77 -22.11
N VAL A 335 -11.35 7.62 -22.32
CA VAL A 335 -10.79 6.32 -21.92
C VAL A 335 -9.62 6.01 -22.86
N THR A 336 -8.39 6.17 -22.38
CA THR A 336 -7.15 6.00 -23.18
C THR A 336 -6.55 4.61 -23.05
N LYS A 337 -7.06 3.80 -22.11
CA LYS A 337 -6.71 2.40 -21.93
C LYS A 337 -7.86 1.64 -21.29
N MET A 338 -8.09 0.40 -21.74
CA MET A 338 -8.98 -0.57 -21.12
C MET A 338 -8.44 -1.98 -21.37
N LYS A 339 -8.21 -2.75 -20.31
CA LYS A 339 -7.92 -4.20 -20.39
C LYS A 339 -9.20 -5.02 -20.40
#